data_AF-A0A6B3F026-F1
#
_entry.id   AF-A0A6B3F026-F1
#
_cell.length_a   1.000
_cell.length_b   1.000
_cell.length_c   1.000
_cell.angle_alpha   90.00
_cell.angle_beta   90.00
_cell.angle_gamma   90.00
#
_symmetry.space_group_name_H-M   'P 1'
#
loop_
_entity.id
_entity.type
_entity.pdbx_description
1 polymer ?
#
loop_
_entity_poly.entity_id
_entity_poly.type
_entity_poly.pdbx_seq_one_letter_code
_entity_poly.pdbx_strand_id
1 'polypeptide(L)'
;PVPEAVAPSPEADPSGQVAADEPLSASALEELLLSVVAQLTGYPAQMLSPDMELEADLGVDSIKRVEILSAVRRRIGEVPA
;
A
#
# COMPACT_ATOMS: atom_id res chain seq x y z
N PRO A 1 6.91 -55.79 -24.21
CA PRO A 1 7.99 -54.80 -24.45
C PRO A 1 7.37 -53.60 -25.18
N VAL A 2 7.63 -52.39 -24.67
CA VAL A 2 6.86 -51.13 -24.85
C VAL A 2 7.12 -50.42 -26.19
N PRO A 3 6.24 -49.47 -26.57
CA PRO A 3 6.63 -48.05 -26.48
C PRO A 3 5.52 -47.23 -25.79
N GLU A 4 5.77 -46.57 -24.65
CA GLU A 4 6.21 -45.18 -24.50
C GLU A 4 5.39 -44.15 -25.31
N ALA A 5 4.53 -43.42 -24.60
CA ALA A 5 4.01 -42.12 -25.01
C ALA A 5 4.07 -41.19 -23.79
N VAL A 6 5.04 -40.29 -23.83
CA VAL A 6 5.20 -39.17 -22.90
C VAL A 6 4.19 -38.08 -23.27
N ALA A 7 3.43 -37.60 -22.30
CA ALA A 7 2.80 -36.28 -22.38
C ALA A 7 2.99 -35.57 -21.03
N PRO A 8 3.77 -34.47 -20.98
CA PRO A 8 3.76 -33.56 -19.85
C PRO A 8 2.47 -32.72 -19.92
N SER A 9 1.72 -32.64 -18.82
CA SER A 9 0.82 -31.51 -18.61
C SER A 9 1.59 -30.46 -17.80
N PRO A 10 1.98 -29.34 -18.41
CA PRO A 10 2.32 -28.12 -17.68
C PRO A 10 1.04 -27.41 -17.21
N GLU A 11 1.21 -26.34 -16.43
CA GLU A 11 0.20 -25.41 -15.87
C GLU A 11 -0.43 -25.92 -14.58
N ALA A 12 0.11 -25.64 -13.38
CA ALA A 12 0.48 -24.34 -12.83
C ALA A 12 -0.61 -23.28 -13.04
N ASP A 13 -1.49 -23.15 -12.04
CA ASP A 13 -2.20 -21.90 -11.79
C ASP A 13 -2.01 -21.49 -10.31
N PRO A 14 -0.79 -21.09 -9.89
CA PRO A 14 -0.66 -20.16 -8.79
C PRO A 14 -0.71 -18.75 -9.39
N SER A 15 -1.54 -17.89 -8.82
CA SER A 15 -1.62 -16.44 -9.09
C SER A 15 -2.70 -16.03 -10.09
N GLY A 16 -3.94 -15.97 -9.57
CA GLY A 16 -4.81 -14.84 -9.89
C GLY A 16 -4.21 -13.55 -9.34
N GLN A 17 -3.12 -13.07 -9.93
CA GLN A 17 -2.64 -11.70 -9.77
C GLN A 17 -2.89 -10.98 -11.09
N VAL A 18 -4.09 -10.44 -11.26
CA VAL A 18 -4.29 -9.17 -11.98
C VAL A 18 -5.57 -8.51 -11.44
N ALA A 19 -5.41 -7.53 -10.55
CA ALA A 19 -6.30 -6.38 -10.49
C ALA A 19 -5.39 -5.14 -10.39
N ALA A 20 -4.66 -4.91 -11.49
CA ALA A 20 -4.11 -3.60 -11.77
C ALA A 20 -5.27 -2.72 -12.25
N ASP A 21 -5.37 -1.52 -11.68
CA ASP A 21 -6.34 -0.45 -11.99
C ASP A 21 -7.74 -0.56 -11.35
N GLU A 22 -7.84 -1.02 -10.10
CA GLU A 22 -8.99 -0.60 -9.29
C GLU A 22 -8.70 0.79 -8.69
N PRO A 23 -9.64 1.76 -8.80
CA PRO A 23 -9.49 3.04 -8.13
C PRO A 23 -9.31 2.77 -6.64
N LEU A 24 -8.29 3.38 -6.04
CA LEU A 24 -8.08 3.33 -4.59
C LEU A 24 -9.39 3.69 -3.89
N SER A 25 -9.92 2.72 -3.15
CA SER A 25 -11.10 2.96 -2.31
C SER A 25 -10.74 3.97 -1.22
N ALA A 26 -11.74 4.73 -0.76
CA ALA A 26 -11.52 5.70 0.32
C ALA A 26 -10.92 5.03 1.56
N SER A 27 -11.36 3.82 1.90
CA SER A 27 -10.82 3.02 3.00
C SER A 27 -9.36 2.61 2.77
N ALA A 28 -8.99 2.19 1.56
CA ALA A 28 -7.60 1.85 1.24
C ALA A 28 -6.68 3.09 1.29
N LEU A 29 -7.17 4.25 0.87
CA LEU A 29 -6.44 5.51 0.98
C LEU A 29 -6.26 5.94 2.44
N GLU A 30 -7.28 5.78 3.26
CA GLU A 30 -7.22 6.06 4.69
C GLU A 30 -6.21 5.15 5.41
N GLU A 31 -6.26 3.84 5.17
CA GLU A 31 -5.29 2.89 5.70
C GLU A 31 -3.86 3.23 5.26
N LEU A 32 -3.68 3.63 4.00
CA LEU A 32 -2.39 4.07 3.48
C LEU A 32 -1.90 5.33 4.21
N LEU A 33 -2.76 6.33 4.40
CA LEU A 33 -2.44 7.56 5.12
C LEU A 33 -2.03 7.25 6.57
N LEU A 34 -2.82 6.46 7.29
CA LEU A 34 -2.51 6.04 8.66
C LEU A 34 -1.19 5.27 8.72
N SER A 35 -0.93 4.38 7.76
CA SER A 35 0.33 3.63 7.66
C SER A 35 1.54 4.55 7.46
N VAL A 36 1.42 5.58 6.61
CA VAL A 36 2.50 6.54 6.36
C VAL A 36 2.75 7.42 7.57
N VAL A 37 1.69 7.92 8.21
CA VAL A 37 1.79 8.72 9.44
C VAL A 37 2.44 7.89 10.55
N ALA A 38 2.04 6.63 10.73
CA ALA A 38 2.65 5.71 11.68
C ALA A 38 4.16 5.53 11.46
N GLN A 39 4.58 5.31 10.21
CA GLN A 39 5.99 5.16 9.86
C GLN A 39 6.83 6.42 10.16
N LEU A 40 6.27 7.61 9.90
CA LEU A 40 6.99 8.87 10.05
C LEU A 40 6.98 9.43 11.47
N THR A 41 5.95 9.11 12.26
CA THR A 41 5.81 9.56 13.66
C THR A 41 6.29 8.53 14.67
N GLY A 42 6.34 7.25 14.30
CA GLY A 42 6.64 6.15 15.22
C GLY A 42 5.44 5.68 16.04
N TYR A 43 4.26 6.27 15.86
CA TYR A 43 3.05 5.76 16.49
C TYR A 43 2.59 4.47 15.79
N PRO A 44 2.17 3.45 16.54
CA PRO A 44 1.55 2.27 15.95
C PRO A 44 0.21 2.65 15.30
N ALA A 45 -0.09 2.12 14.11
CA ALA A 45 -1.29 2.47 13.34
C ALA A 45 -2.60 2.27 14.12
N GLN A 46 -2.65 1.27 15.01
CA GLN A 46 -3.79 0.99 15.89
C GLN A 46 -4.06 2.06 16.97
N MET A 47 -3.12 2.99 17.22
CA MET A 47 -3.33 4.15 18.09
C MET A 47 -3.65 5.43 17.32
N LEU A 48 -3.57 5.39 15.99
CA LEU A 48 -3.89 6.53 15.15
C LEU A 48 -5.37 6.51 14.78
N SER A 49 -6.00 7.67 14.79
CA SER A 49 -7.38 7.88 14.35
C SER A 49 -7.42 9.03 13.33
N PRO A 50 -8.29 8.98 12.31
CA PRO A 50 -8.49 10.09 11.38
C PRO A 50 -8.94 11.39 12.06
N ASP A 51 -9.53 11.31 13.25
CA ASP A 51 -9.98 12.47 14.03
C ASP A 51 -8.87 13.18 14.81
N MET A 52 -7.64 12.61 14.86
CA MET A 52 -6.53 13.20 15.59
C MET A 52 -5.98 14.42 14.86
N GLU A 53 -5.62 15.46 15.61
CA GLU A 53 -5.03 16.66 15.04
C GLU A 53 -3.54 16.43 14.76
N LEU A 54 -3.15 16.54 13.48
CA LEU A 54 -1.78 16.29 13.04
C LEU A 54 -0.74 17.11 13.81
N GLU A 55 -1.03 18.37 14.13
CA GLU A 55 -0.08 19.25 14.82
C GLU A 55 -0.11 19.09 16.34
N ALA A 56 -1.29 19.20 16.95
CA ALA A 56 -1.43 19.18 18.41
C ALA A 56 -1.27 17.80 19.04
N ASP A 57 -1.79 16.74 18.40
CA ASP A 57 -1.76 15.39 18.97
C ASP A 57 -0.53 14.60 18.50
N LEU A 58 -0.14 14.76 17.23
CA LEU A 58 0.88 13.92 16.60
C LEU A 58 2.23 14.63 16.37
N GLY A 59 2.31 15.96 16.58
CA GLY A 59 3.54 16.73 16.36
C GLY A 59 4.03 16.70 14.90
N VAL A 60 3.09 16.64 13.96
CA VAL A 60 3.32 16.68 12.51
C VAL A 60 3.30 18.13 12.05
N ASP A 61 4.48 18.69 11.89
CA ASP A 61 4.72 20.04 11.35
C ASP A 61 4.57 20.11 9.82
N SER A 62 4.74 21.31 9.26
CA SER A 62 4.59 21.56 7.82
C SER A 62 5.59 20.81 6.94
N ILE A 63 6.78 20.48 7.44
CA ILE A 63 7.78 19.69 6.70
C ILE A 63 7.31 18.24 6.64
N LYS A 64 6.91 17.67 7.78
CA LYS A 64 6.41 16.28 7.84
C LYS A 64 5.13 16.08 7.01
N ARG A 65 4.24 17.07 6.91
CA ARG A 65 3.06 16.99 6.03
C ARG A 65 3.44 16.80 4.57
N VAL A 66 4.46 17.51 4.10
CA VAL A 66 4.97 17.37 2.73
C VAL A 66 5.59 15.99 2.54
N GLU A 67 6.32 15.47 3.53
CA GLU A 67 6.88 14.12 3.48
C GLU A 67 5.80 13.03 3.45
N ILE A 68 4.75 13.15 4.28
CA ILE A 68 3.59 12.25 4.29
C ILE A 68 2.95 12.23 2.90
N LEU A 69 2.61 13.40 2.35
CA LEU A 69 1.99 13.50 1.03
C LEU A 69 2.89 12.91 -0.07
N SER A 70 4.20 13.15 0.01
CA SER A 70 5.17 12.60 -0.94
C SER A 70 5.32 11.08 -0.83
N ALA A 71 5.22 10.52 0.37
CA ALA A 71 5.23 9.08 0.59
C ALA A 71 3.94 8.41 0.09
N VAL A 72 2.79 9.03 0.32
CA VAL A 72 1.49 8.56 -0.19
C VAL A 72 1.49 8.56 -1.72
N ARG A 73 1.90 9.66 -2.36
CA ARG A 73 2.00 9.77 -3.83
C ARG A 73 2.87 8.66 -4.46
N ARG A 74 4.02 8.38 -3.85
CA ARG A 74 4.90 7.27 -4.28
C ARG A 74 4.23 5.90 -4.15
N ARG A 75 3.38 5.70 -3.14
CA ARG A 75 2.67 4.43 -2.90
C ARG A 75 1.50 4.23 -3.87
N ILE A 76 0.82 5.30 -4.28
CA ILE A 76 -0.30 5.26 -5.22
C ILE A 76 0.15 5.32 -6.70
N GLY A 77 1.45 5.40 -6.96
CA GLY A 77 2.00 5.43 -8.32
C GLY A 77 1.90 6.80 -9.03
N GLU A 78 1.42 7.83 -8.35
CA GLU A 78 1.48 9.22 -8.85
C GLU A 78 2.90 9.76 -8.69
N VAL A 79 3.76 9.50 -9.66
CA VAL A 79 5.05 10.19 -9.79
C VAL A 79 5.24 10.63 -11.24
N PRO A 80 5.08 11.93 -11.58
CA PRO A 80 5.89 12.49 -12.65
C PRO A 80 7.31 12.69 -12.10
N ALA A 81 8.30 12.23 -12.88
CA ALA A 81 9.72 12.50 -12.67
C ALA A 81 10.03 14.00 -12.69
#